data_AF-A0A8J6TJ13-F1
#
_entry.id   AF-A0A8J6TJ13-F1
#
_cell.length_a   1.000
_cell.length_b   1.000
_cell.length_c   1.000
_cell.angle_alpha   90.00
_cell.angle_beta   90.00
_cell.angle_gamma   90.00
#
_symmetry.space_group_name_H-M   'P 1'
#
loop_
_entity.id
_entity.type
_entity.pdbx_description
1 polymer ?
#
loop_
_entity_poly.entity_id
_entity_poly.type
_entity_poly.pdbx_seq_one_letter_code
_entity_poly.pdbx_strand_id
1 'polypeptide(L)'
;MEVNVSDLTWDQFIYPRGGKSEKTINAYVEALAIGAQFPPIKIQRVFNYADGNETTEATIILDGIHRWFAFKEKGIKEIAAVEWKDEPLDYEKNKTTLLLESAECNISHGDRLSASDKKRIARDIAALDPECTWTEEALAEKLGVIQQTVNTWISDIRARQKVGRNIVIIRLNRLGWTQEQIAGIAGMTQGRVAQIINNTNFGEINNLLSQGRDMDYIARHYNMDLALAWALRLEGKTDQEKFKALNWGLRTWDQWNFNECDERFGDDWPGRIPAQLIAHTLFYFTKAGDLILDPMAGGGVVSDVCLLFGRKCQSFDIATRDNRPEILCHHWDPRNWKWPIAKMPDLIFFDPPYYIKKEKEYEKKANENTPSISSYKKEEYEGFLEGFFLQAHKKSKETTTMAFLNADWRDFESTPASKEKPDNSITIFDYHRLLSKTGWKVTHRIECPLSSERL
;
A
#
# COMPACT_ATOMS: atom_id res chain seq x y z
N MET A 1 -15.55 -39.10 13.54
CA MET A 1 -14.40 -39.85 12.99
C MET A 1 -13.37 -40.05 14.09
N GLU A 2 -12.53 -41.08 14.01
CA GLU A 2 -11.36 -41.22 14.89
C GLU A 2 -10.15 -40.58 14.20
N VAL A 3 -9.35 -39.83 14.96
CA VAL A 3 -8.14 -39.15 14.47
C VAL A 3 -6.96 -39.40 15.40
N ASN A 4 -5.75 -39.41 14.83
CA ASN A 4 -4.54 -39.52 15.63
C ASN A 4 -4.22 -38.18 16.31
N VAL A 5 -3.93 -38.22 17.61
CA VAL A 5 -3.58 -37.05 18.41
C VAL A 5 -2.35 -36.32 17.86
N SER A 6 -1.40 -37.03 17.23
CA SER A 6 -0.19 -36.43 16.63
C SER A 6 -0.44 -35.58 15.40
N ASP A 7 -1.55 -35.82 14.69
CA ASP A 7 -1.82 -35.23 13.37
C ASP A 7 -2.59 -33.90 13.49
N LEU A 8 -2.93 -33.53 14.73
CA LEU A 8 -3.70 -32.33 15.04
C LEU A 8 -2.80 -31.16 15.41
N THR A 9 -3.15 -29.99 14.90
CA THR A 9 -2.38 -28.76 15.04
C THR A 9 -3.05 -27.81 16.04
N TRP A 10 -2.28 -27.38 17.03
CA TRP A 10 -2.66 -26.25 17.91
C TRP A 10 -2.13 -24.95 17.32
N ASP A 11 -2.99 -24.25 16.59
CA ASP A 11 -2.70 -22.94 16.02
C ASP A 11 -2.94 -21.84 17.07
N GLN A 12 -1.91 -21.01 17.31
CA GLN A 12 -1.95 -19.92 18.31
C GLN A 12 -2.85 -18.75 17.88
N PHE A 13 -2.97 -18.49 16.58
CA PHE A 13 -3.82 -17.44 16.04
C PHE A 13 -5.30 -17.83 16.11
N ILE A 14 -5.62 -19.09 15.83
CA ILE A 14 -7.00 -19.61 15.88
C ILE A 14 -7.45 -19.89 17.31
N TYR A 15 -6.52 -20.12 18.24
CA TYR A 15 -6.86 -20.37 19.64
C TYR A 15 -7.42 -19.11 20.33
N PRO A 16 -8.65 -19.14 20.86
CA PRO A 16 -9.35 -17.93 21.28
C PRO A 16 -8.91 -17.42 22.67
N ARG A 17 -8.01 -18.11 23.37
CA ARG A 17 -7.53 -17.72 24.71
C ARG A 17 -6.10 -17.22 24.67
N GLY A 18 -5.72 -16.35 25.61
CA GLY A 18 -4.34 -15.88 25.75
C GLY A 18 -3.32 -16.96 26.08
N GLY A 19 -3.79 -18.15 26.52
CA GLY A 19 -2.96 -19.31 26.80
C GLY A 19 -3.80 -20.49 27.29
N LYS A 20 -3.19 -21.69 27.34
CA LYS A 20 -3.82 -22.88 27.90
C LYS A 20 -3.87 -22.80 29.44
N SER A 21 -4.86 -23.44 30.03
CA SER A 21 -5.01 -23.53 31.49
C SER A 21 -4.49 -24.88 31.96
N GLU A 22 -3.32 -24.90 32.61
CA GLU A 22 -2.76 -26.14 33.17
C GLU A 22 -3.70 -26.75 34.22
N LYS A 23 -4.39 -25.90 35.00
CA LYS A 23 -5.39 -26.35 35.96
C LYS A 23 -6.52 -27.14 35.29
N THR A 24 -7.02 -26.65 34.15
CA THR A 24 -8.10 -27.32 33.40
C THR A 24 -7.60 -28.63 32.77
N ILE A 25 -6.36 -28.64 32.24
CA ILE A 25 -5.74 -29.84 31.67
C ILE A 25 -5.59 -30.92 32.75
N ASN A 26 -5.01 -30.58 33.90
CA ASN A 26 -4.80 -31.52 35.01
C ASN A 26 -6.12 -32.14 35.49
N ALA A 27 -7.18 -31.32 35.63
CA ALA A 27 -8.51 -31.81 36.00
C ALA A 27 -9.07 -32.81 34.97
N TYR A 28 -8.82 -32.59 33.68
CA TYR A 28 -9.21 -33.53 32.63
C TYR A 28 -8.38 -34.81 32.63
N VAL A 29 -7.08 -34.73 32.92
CA VAL A 29 -6.20 -35.90 33.10
C VAL A 29 -6.68 -36.76 34.27
N GLU A 30 -7.07 -36.16 35.38
CA GLU A 30 -7.67 -36.87 36.53
C GLU A 30 -9.02 -37.51 36.16
N ALA A 31 -9.90 -36.78 35.47
CA ALA A 31 -11.20 -37.31 35.03
C ALA A 31 -11.04 -38.52 34.08
N LEU A 32 -10.07 -38.48 33.17
CA LEU A 32 -9.75 -39.63 32.31
C LEU A 32 -9.26 -40.83 33.12
N ALA A 33 -8.52 -40.62 34.21
CA ALA A 33 -8.03 -41.70 35.06
C ALA A 33 -9.16 -42.47 35.77
N ILE A 34 -10.29 -41.81 36.04
CA ILE A 34 -11.49 -42.42 36.63
C ILE A 34 -12.51 -42.91 35.58
N GLY A 35 -12.13 -42.92 34.30
CA GLY A 35 -12.94 -43.49 33.22
C GLY A 35 -13.97 -42.53 32.60
N ALA A 36 -13.83 -41.22 32.77
CA ALA A 36 -14.71 -40.25 32.12
C ALA A 36 -14.59 -40.32 30.59
N GLN A 37 -15.72 -40.28 29.90
CA GLN A 37 -15.77 -40.13 28.44
C GLN A 37 -16.00 -38.68 28.08
N PHE A 38 -15.10 -38.09 27.29
CA PHE A 38 -15.26 -36.74 26.79
C PHE A 38 -16.00 -36.72 25.45
N PRO A 39 -16.72 -35.62 25.15
CA PRO A 39 -17.27 -35.42 23.83
C PRO A 39 -16.15 -35.36 22.78
N PRO A 40 -16.47 -35.58 21.49
CA PRO A 40 -15.52 -35.38 20.40
C PRO A 40 -14.94 -33.97 20.38
N ILE A 41 -13.70 -33.82 19.90
CA ILE A 41 -13.12 -32.50 19.62
C ILE A 41 -13.62 -31.98 18.26
N LYS A 42 -13.65 -30.65 18.08
CA LYS A 42 -13.99 -30.06 16.77
C LYS A 42 -12.71 -29.67 16.04
N ILE A 43 -12.60 -30.07 14.78
CA ILE A 43 -11.41 -29.86 13.94
C ILE A 43 -11.79 -29.31 12.57
N GLN A 44 -10.81 -28.81 11.83
CA GLN A 44 -10.96 -28.42 10.43
C GLN A 44 -9.68 -28.72 9.65
N ARG A 45 -9.83 -29.43 8.53
CA ARG A 45 -8.76 -29.59 7.54
C ARG A 45 -8.56 -28.29 6.76
N VAL A 46 -7.31 -27.89 6.56
CA VAL A 46 -6.94 -26.68 5.82
C VAL A 46 -5.76 -26.93 4.87
N PHE A 47 -5.67 -26.13 3.82
CA PHE A 47 -4.51 -26.03 2.93
C PHE A 47 -3.98 -24.58 2.90
N ASN A 48 -2.81 -24.34 2.31
CA ASN A 48 -2.08 -23.07 2.40
C ASN A 48 -1.73 -22.67 3.84
N TYR A 49 -1.47 -23.65 4.71
CA TYR A 49 -1.00 -23.39 6.07
C TYR A 49 0.52 -23.20 6.05
N ALA A 50 1.00 -22.07 6.56
CA ALA A 50 2.44 -21.78 6.61
C ALA A 50 3.08 -22.45 7.83
N ASP A 51 3.89 -23.49 7.60
CA ASP A 51 4.74 -24.10 8.62
C ASP A 51 6.22 -23.94 8.21
N GLY A 52 6.87 -22.90 8.72
CA GLY A 52 8.20 -22.51 8.26
C GLY A 52 8.19 -21.90 6.85
N ASN A 53 9.01 -22.44 5.93
CA ASN A 53 9.14 -21.94 4.55
C ASN A 53 8.27 -22.68 3.53
N GLU A 54 7.45 -23.64 3.97
CA GLU A 54 6.62 -24.46 3.09
C GLU A 54 5.13 -24.25 3.42
N THR A 55 4.31 -24.17 2.38
CA THR A 55 2.85 -24.18 2.49
C THR A 55 2.37 -25.62 2.45
N THR A 56 1.69 -26.07 3.50
CA THR A 56 1.26 -27.46 3.67
C THR A 56 -0.23 -27.56 4.00
N GLU A 57 -0.72 -28.81 4.09
CA GLU A 57 -2.03 -29.13 4.66
C GLU A 57 -1.89 -29.34 6.17
N ALA A 58 -2.91 -28.94 6.93
CA ALA A 58 -2.96 -29.12 8.37
C ALA A 58 -4.38 -29.43 8.86
N THR A 59 -4.49 -30.08 10.02
CA THR A 59 -5.77 -30.30 10.70
C THR A 59 -5.81 -29.48 11.98
N ILE A 60 -6.49 -28.33 11.93
CA ILE A 60 -6.53 -27.36 13.03
C ILE A 60 -7.62 -27.74 14.04
N ILE A 61 -7.30 -27.65 15.33
CA ILE A 61 -8.27 -27.84 16.41
C ILE A 61 -9.05 -26.54 16.64
N LEU A 62 -10.38 -26.59 16.46
CA LEU A 62 -11.29 -25.48 16.71
C LEU A 62 -11.89 -25.52 18.12
N ASP A 63 -12.13 -26.71 18.66
CA ASP A 63 -12.60 -26.88 20.04
C ASP A 63 -11.96 -28.12 20.68
N GLY A 64 -11.70 -28.04 21.99
CA GLY A 64 -11.17 -29.16 22.77
C GLY A 64 -9.66 -29.17 22.96
N ILE A 65 -8.95 -28.04 22.81
CA ILE A 65 -7.50 -27.94 23.05
C ILE A 65 -7.08 -28.51 24.43
N HIS A 66 -7.78 -28.17 25.51
CA HIS A 66 -7.44 -28.70 26.85
C HIS A 66 -7.69 -30.22 26.95
N ARG A 67 -8.71 -30.75 26.25
CA ARG A 67 -8.96 -32.20 26.16
C ARG A 67 -7.85 -32.89 25.37
N TRP A 68 -7.47 -32.32 24.22
CA TRP A 68 -6.36 -32.80 23.40
C TRP A 68 -5.03 -32.88 24.17
N PHE A 69 -4.70 -31.85 24.94
CA PHE A 69 -3.53 -31.89 25.84
C PHE A 69 -3.63 -33.01 26.89
N ALA A 70 -4.80 -33.20 27.50
CA ALA A 70 -5.01 -34.27 28.48
C ALA A 70 -4.89 -35.67 27.86
N PHE A 71 -5.42 -35.88 26.65
CA PHE A 71 -5.26 -37.12 25.89
C PHE A 71 -3.79 -37.40 25.57
N LYS A 72 -3.05 -36.37 25.15
CA LYS A 72 -1.61 -36.44 24.87
C LYS A 72 -0.81 -36.83 26.12
N GLU A 73 -1.12 -36.24 27.27
CA GLU A 73 -0.45 -36.57 28.55
C GLU A 73 -0.75 -37.99 29.03
N LYS A 74 -1.96 -38.50 28.79
CA LYS A 74 -2.34 -39.90 29.07
C LYS A 74 -1.81 -40.92 28.07
N GLY A 75 -1.18 -40.47 26.98
CA GLY A 75 -0.70 -41.36 25.91
C GLY A 75 -1.80 -42.00 25.08
N ILE A 76 -3.00 -41.41 25.06
CA ILE A 76 -4.10 -41.84 24.18
C ILE A 76 -3.76 -41.41 22.75
N LYS A 77 -3.79 -42.37 21.82
CA LYS A 77 -3.34 -42.14 20.43
C LYS A 77 -4.46 -41.75 19.48
N GLU A 78 -5.64 -42.33 19.65
CA GLU A 78 -6.81 -42.09 18.81
C GLU A 78 -7.93 -41.48 19.64
N ILE A 79 -8.55 -40.43 19.10
CA ILE A 79 -9.65 -39.72 19.76
C ILE A 79 -10.77 -39.40 18.77
N ALA A 80 -11.99 -39.37 19.30
CA ALA A 80 -13.16 -38.96 18.53
C ALA A 80 -13.08 -37.47 18.17
N ALA A 81 -13.28 -37.16 16.90
CA ALA A 81 -13.36 -35.81 16.36
C ALA A 81 -14.54 -35.64 15.41
N VAL A 82 -14.98 -34.39 15.26
CA VAL A 82 -16.01 -33.95 14.32
C VAL A 82 -15.44 -32.78 13.52
N GLU A 83 -15.58 -32.83 12.20
CA GLU A 83 -15.19 -31.71 11.34
C GLU A 83 -16.25 -30.62 11.37
N TRP A 84 -15.81 -29.38 11.35
CA TRP A 84 -16.73 -28.25 11.23
C TRP A 84 -17.35 -28.16 9.84
N LYS A 85 -16.53 -28.30 8.80
CA LYS A 85 -16.95 -28.41 7.40
C LYS A 85 -16.31 -29.63 6.77
N ASP A 86 -17.08 -30.32 5.94
CA ASP A 86 -16.66 -31.55 5.26
C ASP A 86 -15.52 -31.34 4.25
N GLU A 87 -15.38 -30.12 3.71
CA GLU A 87 -14.34 -29.79 2.73
C GLU A 87 -13.17 -29.03 3.38
N PRO A 88 -11.91 -29.29 2.96
CA PRO A 88 -10.76 -28.51 3.38
C PRO A 88 -10.90 -27.02 3.03
N LEU A 89 -10.42 -26.15 3.92
CA LEU A 89 -10.48 -24.69 3.71
C LEU A 89 -9.11 -24.09 3.40
N ASP A 90 -9.10 -23.04 2.57
CA ASP A 90 -7.91 -22.20 2.38
C ASP A 90 -7.65 -21.43 3.68
N TYR A 91 -6.56 -21.75 4.37
CA TYR A 91 -6.24 -21.21 5.69
C TYR A 91 -6.16 -19.68 5.67
N GLU A 92 -5.36 -19.12 4.76
CA GLU A 92 -5.12 -17.67 4.68
C GLU A 92 -6.41 -16.89 4.41
N LYS A 93 -7.32 -17.44 3.59
CA LYS A 93 -8.61 -16.79 3.30
C LYS A 93 -9.64 -16.93 4.41
N ASN A 94 -9.48 -17.91 5.31
CA ASN A 94 -10.50 -18.26 6.31
C ASN A 94 -10.05 -18.05 7.76
N LYS A 95 -8.85 -17.50 8.01
CA LYS A 95 -8.29 -17.23 9.35
C LYS A 95 -9.30 -16.63 10.33
N THR A 96 -9.97 -15.54 9.96
CA THR A 96 -10.95 -14.86 10.82
C THR A 96 -12.16 -15.74 11.13
N THR A 97 -12.67 -16.46 10.13
CA THR A 97 -13.84 -17.34 10.28
C THR A 97 -13.52 -18.53 11.18
N LEU A 98 -12.32 -19.11 11.05
CA LEU A 98 -11.82 -20.19 11.89
C LEU A 98 -11.67 -19.73 13.37
N LEU A 99 -11.11 -18.53 13.60
CA LEU A 99 -11.00 -17.94 14.93
C LEU A 99 -12.39 -17.69 15.56
N LEU A 100 -13.36 -17.18 14.79
CA LEU A 100 -14.71 -16.94 15.28
C LEU A 100 -15.45 -18.23 15.64
N GLU A 101 -15.34 -19.27 14.81
CA GLU A 101 -15.91 -20.59 15.13
C GLU A 101 -15.28 -21.17 16.41
N SER A 102 -13.96 -21.05 16.55
CA SER A 102 -13.28 -21.46 17.77
C SER A 102 -13.77 -20.65 18.98
N ALA A 103 -13.88 -19.33 18.85
CA ALA A 103 -14.39 -18.47 19.93
C ALA A 103 -15.81 -18.86 20.36
N GLU A 104 -16.70 -19.09 19.39
CA GLU A 104 -18.10 -19.46 19.59
C GLU A 104 -18.26 -20.78 20.35
N CYS A 105 -17.48 -21.81 19.97
CA CYS A 105 -17.46 -23.10 20.67
C CYS A 105 -17.08 -22.96 22.15
N ASN A 106 -16.32 -21.92 22.51
CA ASN A 106 -15.77 -21.72 23.84
C ASN A 106 -16.58 -20.72 24.71
N ILE A 107 -17.80 -20.35 24.28
CA ILE A 107 -18.68 -19.42 25.03
C ILE A 107 -19.44 -20.12 26.18
N SER A 108 -20.01 -21.29 25.92
CA SER A 108 -21.06 -21.86 26.79
C SER A 108 -20.58 -22.99 27.69
N HIS A 109 -19.63 -23.80 27.23
CA HIS A 109 -19.22 -25.06 27.88
C HIS A 109 -17.73 -25.05 28.28
N GLY A 110 -17.39 -25.78 29.35
CA GLY A 110 -16.02 -25.92 29.84
C GLY A 110 -15.44 -24.64 30.45
N ASP A 111 -14.15 -24.41 30.19
CA ASP A 111 -13.38 -23.25 30.66
C ASP A 111 -13.70 -22.00 29.81
N ARG A 112 -14.80 -21.32 30.13
CA ARG A 112 -15.38 -20.26 29.28
C ARG A 112 -14.40 -19.11 28.98
N LEU A 113 -14.53 -18.51 27.80
CA LEU A 113 -13.77 -17.31 27.44
C LEU A 113 -13.97 -16.18 28.45
N SER A 114 -12.86 -15.59 28.89
CA SER A 114 -12.88 -14.39 29.72
C SER A 114 -13.35 -13.17 28.92
N ALA A 115 -13.82 -12.13 29.61
CA ALA A 115 -14.16 -10.86 28.96
C ALA A 115 -12.95 -10.24 28.23
N SER A 116 -11.74 -10.44 28.76
CA SER A 116 -10.49 -10.01 28.13
C SER A 116 -10.19 -10.76 26.83
N ASP A 117 -10.44 -12.07 26.78
CA ASP A 117 -10.25 -12.86 25.55
C ASP A 117 -11.22 -12.40 24.45
N LYS A 118 -12.51 -12.26 24.80
CA LYS A 118 -13.54 -11.76 23.87
C LYS A 118 -13.20 -10.36 23.36
N LYS A 119 -12.72 -9.47 24.23
CA LYS A 119 -12.26 -8.13 23.85
C LYS A 119 -11.06 -8.17 22.91
N ARG A 120 -10.08 -9.04 23.16
CA ARG A 120 -8.89 -9.22 22.29
C ARG A 120 -9.32 -9.66 20.89
N ILE A 121 -10.11 -10.73 20.80
CA ILE A 121 -10.63 -11.26 19.53
C ILE A 121 -11.40 -10.17 18.77
N ALA A 122 -12.33 -9.46 19.42
CA ALA A 122 -13.10 -8.39 18.77
C ALA A 122 -12.19 -7.30 18.19
N ARG A 123 -11.13 -6.91 18.91
CA ARG A 123 -10.17 -5.88 18.46
C ARG A 123 -9.27 -6.38 17.33
N ASP A 124 -8.79 -7.61 17.42
CA ASP A 124 -7.92 -8.20 16.39
C ASP A 124 -8.68 -8.34 15.07
N ILE A 125 -9.93 -8.85 15.11
CA ILE A 125 -10.78 -8.93 13.94
C ILE A 125 -11.09 -7.55 13.38
N ALA A 126 -11.50 -6.60 14.23
CA ALA A 126 -11.78 -5.24 13.78
C ALA A 126 -10.57 -4.57 13.12
N ALA A 127 -9.34 -4.83 13.60
CA ALA A 127 -8.12 -4.31 13.02
C ALA A 127 -7.80 -4.94 11.65
N LEU A 128 -8.06 -6.24 11.48
CA LEU A 128 -7.82 -7.00 10.24
C LEU A 128 -8.94 -6.85 9.20
N ASP A 129 -10.10 -6.32 9.59
CA ASP A 129 -11.28 -6.15 8.75
C ASP A 129 -11.60 -4.65 8.52
N PRO A 130 -10.76 -3.88 7.79
CA PRO A 130 -11.03 -2.47 7.53
C PRO A 130 -12.35 -2.25 6.76
N GLU A 131 -12.76 -3.21 5.93
CA GLU A 131 -13.99 -3.16 5.13
C GLU A 131 -15.27 -3.39 5.96
N CYS A 132 -15.14 -3.64 7.26
CA CYS A 132 -16.26 -3.86 8.18
C CYS A 132 -17.19 -5.00 7.71
N THR A 133 -16.64 -6.05 7.13
CA THR A 133 -17.39 -7.27 6.77
C THR A 133 -18.00 -7.92 8.01
N TRP A 134 -17.31 -7.83 9.15
CA TRP A 134 -17.83 -8.24 10.45
C TRP A 134 -18.43 -7.04 11.18
N THR A 135 -19.75 -6.94 11.11
CA THR A 135 -20.52 -5.93 11.85
C THR A 135 -20.40 -6.16 13.36
N GLU A 136 -20.63 -5.11 14.13
CA GLU A 136 -20.60 -5.20 15.60
C GLU A 136 -21.69 -6.13 16.13
N GLU A 137 -22.79 -6.29 15.40
CA GLU A 137 -23.84 -7.25 15.68
C GLU A 137 -23.37 -8.70 15.45
N ALA A 138 -22.74 -8.98 14.30
CA ALA A 138 -22.19 -10.31 14.00
C ALA A 138 -21.09 -10.71 15.01
N LEU A 139 -20.20 -9.78 15.36
CA LEU A 139 -19.19 -10.01 16.39
C LEU A 139 -19.82 -10.24 17.77
N ALA A 140 -20.88 -9.51 18.11
CA ALA A 140 -21.57 -9.65 19.38
C ALA A 140 -22.25 -11.02 19.50
N GLU A 141 -22.92 -11.47 18.45
CA GLU A 141 -23.49 -12.82 18.34
C GLU A 141 -22.40 -13.89 18.53
N LYS A 142 -21.33 -13.82 17.73
CA LYS A 142 -20.24 -14.81 17.75
C LYS A 142 -19.41 -14.81 19.03
N LEU A 143 -19.41 -13.74 19.82
CA LEU A 143 -18.72 -13.65 21.10
C LEU A 143 -19.66 -13.83 22.30
N GLY A 144 -20.98 -13.95 22.07
CA GLY A 144 -21.98 -14.12 23.11
C GLY A 144 -22.00 -12.93 24.08
N VAL A 145 -21.98 -11.71 23.54
CA VAL A 145 -22.09 -10.44 24.29
C VAL A 145 -23.11 -9.54 23.62
N ILE A 146 -23.53 -8.46 24.27
CA ILE A 146 -24.40 -7.46 23.64
C ILE A 146 -23.60 -6.57 22.69
N GLN A 147 -24.24 -6.08 21.62
CA GLN A 147 -23.64 -5.20 20.62
C GLN A 147 -22.96 -3.96 21.24
N GLN A 148 -23.55 -3.36 22.27
CA GLN A 148 -22.99 -2.20 22.96
C GLN A 148 -21.60 -2.46 23.56
N THR A 149 -21.35 -3.69 24.02
CA THR A 149 -20.05 -4.09 24.56
C THR A 149 -19.00 -4.13 23.46
N VAL A 150 -19.32 -4.73 22.31
CA VAL A 150 -18.42 -4.76 21.14
C VAL A 150 -18.14 -3.34 20.65
N ASN A 151 -19.17 -2.51 20.50
CA ASN A 151 -19.04 -1.10 20.12
C ASN A 151 -18.04 -0.37 21.03
N THR A 152 -18.17 -0.55 22.35
CA THR A 152 -17.26 0.05 23.33
C THR A 152 -15.82 -0.45 23.14
N TRP A 153 -15.63 -1.72 22.80
CA TRP A 153 -14.31 -2.32 22.64
C TRP A 153 -13.59 -1.93 21.35
N ILE A 154 -14.30 -1.62 20.27
CA ILE A 154 -13.69 -1.42 18.94
C ILE A 154 -13.90 -0.03 18.34
N SER A 155 -14.70 0.82 18.99
CA SER A 155 -15.03 2.16 18.46
C SER A 155 -13.80 3.01 18.11
N ASP A 156 -12.71 2.91 18.87
CA ASP A 156 -11.44 3.59 18.58
C ASP A 156 -10.77 3.07 17.30
N ILE A 157 -10.88 1.78 17.01
CA ILE A 157 -10.34 1.15 15.80
C ILE A 157 -11.16 1.57 14.59
N ARG A 158 -12.49 1.42 14.68
CA ARG A 158 -13.42 1.80 13.61
C ARG A 158 -13.34 3.30 13.29
N ALA A 159 -13.21 4.15 14.32
CA ALA A 159 -12.99 5.58 14.14
C ALA A 159 -11.70 5.88 13.37
N ARG A 160 -10.58 5.24 13.72
CA ARG A 160 -9.29 5.39 13.02
C ARG A 160 -9.37 4.93 11.56
N GLN A 161 -9.97 3.77 11.29
CA GLN A 161 -10.17 3.26 9.94
C GLN A 161 -11.02 4.22 9.08
N LYS A 162 -12.11 4.75 9.66
CA LYS A 162 -12.94 5.76 9.00
C LYS A 162 -12.17 7.03 8.66
N VAL A 163 -11.35 7.53 9.60
CA VAL A 163 -10.51 8.71 9.36
C VAL A 163 -9.50 8.44 8.24
N GLY A 164 -8.81 7.29 8.26
CA GLY A 164 -7.90 6.88 7.19
C GLY A 164 -8.58 6.84 5.82
N ARG A 165 -9.77 6.22 5.74
CA ARG A 165 -10.54 6.15 4.49
C ARG A 165 -10.98 7.52 3.97
N ASN A 166 -11.41 8.42 4.86
CA ASN A 166 -11.76 9.79 4.48
C ASN A 166 -10.56 10.55 3.89
N ILE A 167 -9.36 10.33 4.42
CA ILE A 167 -8.13 10.95 3.96
C ILE A 167 -7.77 10.50 2.56
N VAL A 168 -7.89 9.20 2.27
CA VAL A 168 -7.74 8.66 0.91
C VAL A 168 -8.72 9.33 -0.05
N ILE A 169 -9.99 9.45 0.33
CA ILE A 169 -11.02 10.12 -0.48
C ILE A 169 -10.64 11.58 -0.77
N ILE A 170 -10.22 12.34 0.25
CA ILE A 170 -9.82 13.74 0.09
C ILE A 170 -8.62 13.86 -0.84
N ARG A 171 -7.61 13.03 -0.65
CA ARG A 171 -6.38 13.00 -1.47
C ARG A 171 -6.70 12.75 -2.94
N LEU A 172 -7.41 11.66 -3.24
CA LEU A 172 -7.76 11.27 -4.62
C LEU A 172 -8.65 12.33 -5.30
N ASN A 173 -9.64 12.89 -4.58
CA ASN A 173 -10.48 13.97 -5.10
C ASN A 173 -9.66 15.21 -5.45
N ARG A 174 -8.71 15.60 -4.60
CA ARG A 174 -7.81 16.74 -4.86
C ARG A 174 -6.90 16.48 -6.05
N LEU A 175 -6.43 15.25 -6.22
CA LEU A 175 -5.69 14.80 -7.42
C LEU A 175 -6.56 14.65 -8.67
N GLY A 176 -7.88 14.82 -8.57
CA GLY A 176 -8.78 14.93 -9.73
C GLY A 176 -9.36 13.60 -10.21
N TRP A 177 -9.33 12.59 -9.35
CA TRP A 177 -10.01 11.32 -9.60
C TRP A 177 -11.53 11.51 -9.60
N THR A 178 -12.24 10.69 -10.38
CA THR A 178 -13.70 10.73 -10.39
C THR A 178 -14.24 10.10 -9.10
N GLN A 179 -15.43 10.52 -8.67
CA GLN A 179 -16.07 9.94 -7.48
C GLN A 179 -16.34 8.44 -7.64
N GLU A 180 -16.52 7.96 -8.87
CA GLU A 180 -16.67 6.53 -9.18
C GLU A 180 -15.37 5.76 -8.96
N GLN A 181 -14.24 6.28 -9.43
CA GLN A 181 -12.93 5.67 -9.17
C GLN A 181 -12.61 5.65 -7.67
N ILE A 182 -12.89 6.76 -6.98
CA ILE A 182 -12.70 6.88 -5.53
C ILE A 182 -13.59 5.90 -4.77
N ALA A 183 -14.85 5.75 -5.18
CA ALA A 183 -15.78 4.79 -4.60
C ALA A 183 -15.26 3.35 -4.71
N GLY A 184 -14.69 2.98 -5.86
CA GLY A 184 -14.05 1.69 -6.08
C GLY A 184 -12.85 1.45 -5.14
N ILE A 185 -11.95 2.42 -5.01
CA ILE A 185 -10.78 2.32 -4.12
C ILE A 185 -11.19 2.28 -2.64
N ALA A 186 -12.20 3.08 -2.26
CA ALA A 186 -12.61 3.22 -0.87
C ALA A 186 -13.68 2.20 -0.42
N GLY A 187 -14.09 1.27 -1.29
CA GLY A 187 -15.07 0.23 -0.97
C GLY A 187 -16.45 0.76 -0.58
N MET A 188 -16.92 1.86 -1.19
CA MET A 188 -18.18 2.50 -0.81
C MET A 188 -18.96 3.07 -2.00
N THR A 189 -20.19 3.55 -1.75
CA THR A 189 -21.01 4.15 -2.80
C THR A 189 -20.53 5.55 -3.20
N GLN A 190 -20.73 5.92 -4.47
CA GLN A 190 -20.42 7.26 -4.98
C GLN A 190 -21.12 8.37 -4.17
N GLY A 191 -22.38 8.16 -3.77
CA GLY A 191 -23.13 9.12 -2.96
C GLY A 191 -22.47 9.37 -1.59
N ARG A 192 -21.90 8.33 -0.98
CA ARG A 192 -21.16 8.47 0.29
C ARG A 192 -19.85 9.23 0.11
N VAL A 193 -19.13 8.97 -0.98
CA VAL A 193 -17.92 9.73 -1.36
C VAL A 193 -18.25 11.21 -1.51
N ALA A 194 -19.31 11.55 -2.25
CA ALA A 194 -19.75 12.94 -2.44
C ALA A 194 -20.06 13.64 -1.10
N GLN A 195 -20.77 12.96 -0.19
CA GLN A 195 -21.06 13.48 1.14
C GLN A 195 -19.77 13.76 1.95
N ILE A 196 -18.80 12.85 1.91
CA ILE A 196 -17.52 13.02 2.63
C ILE A 196 -16.76 14.23 2.07
N ILE A 197 -16.64 14.33 0.75
CA ILE A 197 -15.96 15.46 0.08
C ILE A 197 -16.60 16.78 0.50
N ASN A 198 -17.93 16.89 0.47
CA ASN A 198 -18.66 18.13 0.79
C ASN A 198 -18.60 18.50 2.27
N ASN A 199 -18.52 17.52 3.17
CA ASN A 199 -18.51 17.75 4.62
C ASN A 199 -17.11 17.99 5.18
N THR A 200 -16.07 17.87 4.36
CA THR A 200 -14.70 18.03 4.85
C THR A 200 -14.41 19.51 5.12
N ASN A 201 -14.15 19.86 6.39
CA ASN A 201 -13.76 21.21 6.81
C ASN A 201 -12.29 21.21 7.26
N PHE A 202 -11.48 22.08 6.68
CA PHE A 202 -10.04 22.18 6.95
C PHE A 202 -9.66 23.39 7.82
N GLY A 203 -10.63 24.19 8.26
CA GLY A 203 -10.40 25.40 9.05
C GLY A 203 -9.67 25.16 10.37
N GLU A 204 -9.67 23.93 10.87
CA GLU A 204 -9.03 23.56 12.14
C GLU A 204 -7.50 23.53 12.08
N ILE A 205 -6.88 23.37 10.90
CA ILE A 205 -5.40 23.36 10.77
C ILE A 205 -4.81 24.68 11.28
N ASN A 206 -5.42 25.81 10.91
CA ASN A 206 -4.98 27.14 11.34
C ASN A 206 -5.14 27.35 12.85
N ASN A 207 -6.14 26.71 13.47
CA ASN A 207 -6.34 26.76 14.92
C ASN A 207 -5.26 25.98 15.68
N LEU A 208 -4.86 24.81 15.19
CA LEU A 208 -3.78 24.04 15.80
C LEU A 208 -2.43 24.76 15.65
N LEU A 209 -2.18 25.38 14.50
CA LEU A 209 -1.00 26.21 14.26
C LEU A 209 -0.96 27.41 15.23
N SER A 210 -2.08 28.10 15.46
CA SER A 210 -2.14 29.24 16.40
C SER A 210 -1.94 28.83 17.86
N GLN A 211 -2.21 27.55 18.19
CA GLN A 211 -1.88 26.93 19.48
C GLN A 211 -0.41 26.46 19.58
N GLY A 212 0.42 26.74 18.57
CA GLY A 212 1.84 26.38 18.57
C GLY A 212 2.14 24.93 18.20
N ARG A 213 1.21 24.21 17.58
CA ARG A 213 1.46 22.87 17.04
C ARG A 213 2.17 22.97 15.69
N ASP A 214 3.12 22.07 15.42
CA ASP A 214 3.79 21.96 14.13
C ASP A 214 3.00 21.10 13.13
N MET A 215 3.48 21.04 11.88
CA MET A 215 2.80 20.29 10.82
C MET A 215 2.87 18.78 11.04
N ASP A 216 3.96 18.26 11.61
CA ASP A 216 4.11 16.84 11.95
C ASP A 216 3.11 16.39 13.01
N TYR A 217 2.85 17.23 14.02
CA TYR A 217 1.80 17.00 14.99
C TYR A 217 0.43 16.99 14.33
N ILE A 218 0.15 17.98 13.46
CA ILE A 218 -1.14 18.11 12.78
C ILE A 218 -1.41 16.89 11.88
N ALA A 219 -0.42 16.46 11.09
CA ALA A 219 -0.56 15.31 10.22
C ALA A 219 -0.90 14.04 11.03
N ARG A 220 -0.18 13.80 12.13
CA ARG A 220 -0.46 12.68 13.06
C ARG A 220 -1.81 12.81 13.75
N HIS A 221 -2.18 14.01 14.19
CA HIS A 221 -3.44 14.27 14.87
C HIS A 221 -4.65 13.91 14.00
N TYR A 222 -4.58 14.26 12.71
CA TYR A 222 -5.60 13.92 11.73
C TYR A 222 -5.36 12.59 11.01
N ASN A 223 -4.30 11.84 11.34
CA ASN A 223 -3.93 10.58 10.69
C ASN A 223 -3.74 10.70 9.16
N MET A 224 -3.19 11.83 8.69
CA MET A 224 -2.87 12.07 7.27
C MET A 224 -1.37 12.13 7.03
N ASP A 225 -0.97 11.93 5.77
CA ASP A 225 0.41 12.15 5.34
C ASP A 225 0.76 13.66 5.35
N LEU A 226 2.06 13.94 5.45
CA LEU A 226 2.56 15.30 5.60
C LEU A 226 2.30 16.14 4.33
N ALA A 227 2.38 15.54 3.14
CA ALA A 227 2.12 16.22 1.88
C ALA A 227 0.67 16.72 1.80
N LEU A 228 -0.31 15.89 2.19
CA LEU A 228 -1.72 16.29 2.26
C LEU A 228 -1.91 17.39 3.31
N ALA A 229 -1.32 17.27 4.49
CA ALA A 229 -1.44 18.31 5.52
C ALA A 229 -0.94 19.68 5.02
N TRP A 230 0.19 19.71 4.31
CA TRP A 230 0.71 20.93 3.68
C TRP A 230 -0.17 21.42 2.53
N ALA A 231 -0.71 20.53 1.71
CA ALA A 231 -1.64 20.88 0.63
C ALA A 231 -2.90 21.57 1.16
N LEU A 232 -3.44 21.08 2.28
CA LEU A 232 -4.59 21.67 2.96
C LEU A 232 -4.25 23.02 3.57
N ARG A 233 -3.10 23.14 4.24
CA ARG A 233 -2.63 24.40 4.83
C ARG A 233 -2.46 25.51 3.78
N LEU A 234 -1.96 25.16 2.61
CA LEU A 234 -1.63 26.11 1.54
C LEU A 234 -2.71 26.19 0.47
N GLU A 235 -3.92 25.73 0.76
CA GLU A 235 -5.06 25.86 -0.13
C GLU A 235 -5.37 27.34 -0.43
N GLY A 236 -5.69 27.63 -1.69
CA GLY A 236 -5.95 28.99 -2.17
C GLY A 236 -4.71 29.89 -2.32
N LYS A 237 -3.53 29.42 -1.91
CA LYS A 237 -2.26 30.14 -2.13
C LYS A 237 -1.80 30.02 -3.58
N THR A 238 -1.18 31.08 -4.07
CA THR A 238 -0.41 31.09 -5.33
C THR A 238 0.81 30.18 -5.23
N ASP A 239 1.36 29.76 -6.36
CA ASP A 239 2.55 28.90 -6.37
C ASP A 239 3.75 29.59 -5.70
N GLN A 240 3.95 30.89 -5.94
CA GLN A 240 5.02 31.67 -5.30
C GLN A 240 4.89 31.72 -3.78
N GLU A 241 3.66 31.88 -3.26
CA GLU A 241 3.42 31.80 -1.82
C GLU A 241 3.70 30.40 -1.27
N LYS A 242 3.42 29.34 -2.04
CA LYS A 242 3.75 27.95 -1.65
C LYS A 242 5.26 27.74 -1.59
N PHE A 243 6.01 28.19 -2.60
CA PHE A 243 7.48 28.18 -2.56
C PHE A 243 8.01 28.86 -1.30
N LYS A 244 7.51 30.06 -0.99
CA LYS A 244 7.91 30.80 0.21
C LYS A 244 7.57 30.05 1.50
N ALA A 245 6.36 29.48 1.60
CA ALA A 245 5.91 28.75 2.78
C ALA A 245 6.71 27.46 3.03
N LEU A 246 7.22 26.84 1.96
CA LEU A 246 8.03 25.62 2.02
C LEU A 246 9.52 25.92 2.20
N ASN A 247 9.91 27.20 2.25
CA ASN A 247 11.30 27.65 2.25
C ASN A 247 12.08 27.17 1.01
N TRP A 248 11.40 27.11 -0.13
CA TRP A 248 12.01 26.76 -1.41
C TRP A 248 12.33 28.02 -2.21
N GLY A 249 13.61 28.20 -2.53
CA GLY A 249 14.06 29.28 -3.40
C GLY A 249 13.74 28.96 -4.86
N LEU A 250 13.05 29.88 -5.54
CA LEU A 250 12.73 29.76 -6.95
C LEU A 250 14.00 29.90 -7.81
N ARG A 251 14.24 28.94 -8.71
CA ARG A 251 15.37 28.91 -9.65
C ARG A 251 14.93 29.45 -11.01
N THR A 252 15.59 30.51 -11.48
CA THR A 252 15.23 31.21 -12.72
C THR A 252 16.05 30.79 -13.95
N TRP A 253 17.15 30.07 -13.75
CA TRP A 253 18.06 29.62 -14.79
C TRP A 253 17.95 28.11 -14.99
N ASP A 254 18.51 27.60 -16.08
CA ASP A 254 18.42 26.20 -16.49
C ASP A 254 19.25 25.24 -15.63
N GLN A 255 19.81 25.69 -14.50
CA GLN A 255 20.51 24.83 -13.54
C GLN A 255 19.70 24.72 -12.24
N TRP A 256 19.05 23.59 -12.04
CA TRP A 256 18.22 23.30 -10.88
C TRP A 256 18.90 22.26 -9.97
N ASN A 257 19.80 22.75 -9.13
CA ASN A 257 20.48 21.92 -8.12
C ASN A 257 19.79 22.02 -6.75
N PHE A 258 19.48 20.86 -6.18
CA PHE A 258 18.93 20.69 -4.83
C PHE A 258 19.73 19.61 -4.10
N ASN A 259 20.35 19.98 -2.98
CA ASN A 259 21.27 19.09 -2.26
C ASN A 259 20.58 17.93 -1.53
N GLU A 260 19.31 18.08 -1.18
CA GLU A 260 18.57 17.13 -0.35
C GLU A 260 17.16 16.94 -0.92
N CYS A 261 16.64 15.72 -0.77
CA CYS A 261 15.22 15.47 -1.02
C CYS A 261 14.39 15.99 0.16
N ASP A 262 13.35 16.76 -0.13
CA ASP A 262 12.45 17.25 0.91
C ASP A 262 11.61 16.11 1.48
N GLU A 263 11.89 15.74 2.74
CA GLU A 263 11.29 14.59 3.43
C GLU A 263 9.75 14.62 3.46
N ARG A 264 9.13 15.80 3.32
CA ARG A 264 7.68 15.99 3.33
C ARG A 264 6.96 15.36 2.14
N PHE A 265 7.66 15.06 1.04
CA PHE A 265 7.05 14.64 -0.23
C PHE A 265 7.73 13.41 -0.84
N GLY A 266 6.92 12.39 -1.16
CA GLY A 266 7.38 11.09 -1.64
C GLY A 266 7.85 10.18 -0.51
N ASP A 267 7.63 8.89 -0.69
CA ASP A 267 8.14 7.87 0.22
C ASP A 267 9.65 7.68 0.06
N ASP A 268 10.29 7.07 1.06
CA ASP A 268 11.62 6.51 0.88
C ASP A 268 11.57 5.40 -0.19
N TRP A 269 12.10 5.72 -1.37
CA TRP A 269 12.04 4.89 -2.56
C TRP A 269 13.32 5.02 -3.38
N PRO A 270 13.84 3.92 -3.95
CA PRO A 270 15.02 3.97 -4.79
C PRO A 270 14.84 4.94 -5.97
N GLY A 271 15.70 5.95 -6.05
CA GLY A 271 15.64 6.95 -7.11
C GLY A 271 14.72 8.15 -6.82
N ARG A 272 14.21 8.31 -5.59
CA ARG A 272 13.47 9.50 -5.15
C ARG A 272 14.15 10.79 -5.60
N ILE A 273 13.39 11.67 -6.27
CA ILE A 273 13.82 12.98 -6.77
C ILE A 273 13.45 14.11 -5.80
N PRO A 274 14.17 15.24 -5.79
CA PRO A 274 13.79 16.40 -4.99
C PRO A 274 12.40 16.92 -5.37
N ALA A 275 11.53 17.12 -4.40
CA ALA A 275 10.19 17.70 -4.60
C ALA A 275 10.25 19.09 -5.23
N GLN A 276 11.32 19.83 -4.94
CA GLN A 276 11.63 21.12 -5.52
C GLN A 276 11.74 21.04 -7.03
N LEU A 277 12.35 19.98 -7.59
CA LEU A 277 12.45 19.79 -9.05
C LEU A 277 11.05 19.73 -9.68
N ILE A 278 10.15 18.93 -9.12
CA ILE A 278 8.76 18.86 -9.60
C ILE A 278 8.07 20.21 -9.47
N ALA A 279 8.22 20.87 -8.33
CA ALA A 279 7.57 22.16 -8.07
C ALA A 279 7.96 23.22 -9.10
N HIS A 280 9.24 23.28 -9.50
CA HIS A 280 9.71 24.19 -10.54
C HIS A 280 9.14 23.81 -11.90
N THR A 281 9.10 22.52 -12.23
CA THR A 281 8.46 22.04 -13.46
C THR A 281 6.98 22.45 -13.51
N LEU A 282 6.22 22.25 -12.43
CA LEU A 282 4.82 22.66 -12.37
C LEU A 282 4.66 24.18 -12.47
N PHE A 283 5.53 24.93 -11.81
CA PHE A 283 5.49 26.39 -11.80
C PHE A 283 5.68 27.01 -13.19
N TYR A 284 6.69 26.53 -13.93
CA TYR A 284 7.05 27.12 -15.22
C TYR A 284 6.23 26.59 -16.40
N PHE A 285 5.74 25.34 -16.32
CA PHE A 285 5.15 24.66 -17.47
C PHE A 285 3.67 24.27 -17.30
N THR A 286 3.04 24.62 -16.18
CA THR A 286 1.63 24.25 -15.92
C THR A 286 0.88 25.34 -15.15
N LYS A 287 -0.44 25.20 -15.05
CA LYS A 287 -1.35 26.03 -14.26
C LYS A 287 -2.08 25.18 -13.23
N ALA A 288 -2.63 25.83 -12.21
CA ALA A 288 -3.51 25.16 -11.25
C ALA A 288 -4.69 24.50 -11.98
N GLY A 289 -5.00 23.25 -11.61
CA GLY A 289 -6.03 22.43 -12.24
C GLY A 289 -5.59 21.61 -13.46
N ASP A 290 -4.40 21.85 -14.00
CA ASP A 290 -3.84 21.07 -15.11
C ASP A 290 -3.64 19.60 -14.71
N LEU A 291 -3.78 18.69 -15.68
CA LEU A 291 -3.62 17.25 -15.49
C LEU A 291 -2.18 16.83 -15.79
N ILE A 292 -1.52 16.26 -14.79
CA ILE A 292 -0.17 15.72 -14.89
C ILE A 292 -0.25 14.19 -14.99
N LEU A 293 0.40 13.62 -15.99
CA LEU A 293 0.63 12.18 -16.09
C LEU A 293 2.03 11.87 -15.57
N ASP A 294 2.09 10.97 -14.61
CA ASP A 294 3.32 10.40 -14.08
C ASP A 294 3.32 8.88 -14.38
N PRO A 295 4.02 8.43 -15.42
CA PRO A 295 3.96 7.05 -15.88
C PRO A 295 4.85 6.09 -15.06
N MET A 296 5.77 6.60 -14.21
CA MET A 296 6.71 5.81 -13.41
C MET A 296 6.91 6.48 -12.05
N ALA A 297 5.87 6.42 -11.23
CA ALA A 297 5.71 7.27 -10.07
C ALA A 297 6.66 6.95 -8.91
N GLY A 298 7.14 5.71 -8.82
CA GLY A 298 7.99 5.23 -7.73
C GLY A 298 7.40 5.57 -6.37
N GLY A 299 8.13 6.36 -5.58
CA GLY A 299 7.71 6.84 -4.26
C GLY A 299 6.66 7.95 -4.28
N GLY A 300 6.19 8.41 -5.45
CA GLY A 300 5.07 9.34 -5.61
C GLY A 300 5.36 10.81 -5.28
N VAL A 301 6.60 11.26 -5.49
CA VAL A 301 6.95 12.69 -5.34
C VAL A 301 6.10 13.57 -6.25
N VAL A 302 5.82 13.13 -7.49
CA VAL A 302 5.05 13.92 -8.44
C VAL A 302 3.60 14.12 -7.97
N SER A 303 2.94 13.06 -7.50
CA SER A 303 1.56 13.15 -7.00
C SER A 303 1.47 14.04 -5.76
N ASP A 304 2.42 13.93 -4.83
CA ASP A 304 2.49 14.76 -3.63
C ASP A 304 2.66 16.25 -3.96
N VAL A 305 3.54 16.58 -4.90
CA VAL A 305 3.77 17.97 -5.32
C VAL A 305 2.58 18.49 -6.15
N CYS A 306 1.96 17.65 -6.98
CA CYS A 306 0.72 18.02 -7.69
C CYS A 306 -0.40 18.35 -6.70
N LEU A 307 -0.57 17.53 -5.66
CA LEU A 307 -1.53 17.75 -4.58
C LEU A 307 -1.31 19.11 -3.91
N LEU A 308 -0.07 19.42 -3.54
CA LEU A 308 0.32 20.67 -2.91
C LEU A 308 0.11 21.90 -3.82
N PHE A 309 0.50 21.79 -5.09
CA PHE A 309 0.40 22.88 -6.07
C PHE A 309 -0.99 22.96 -6.74
N GLY A 310 -1.93 22.10 -6.37
CA GLY A 310 -3.30 22.14 -6.89
C GLY A 310 -3.40 21.71 -8.36
N ARG A 311 -2.49 20.85 -8.81
CA ARG A 311 -2.56 20.15 -10.11
C ARG A 311 -3.27 18.81 -9.92
N LYS A 312 -3.92 18.32 -10.98
CA LYS A 312 -4.48 16.97 -11.00
C LYS A 312 -3.38 15.99 -11.40
N CYS A 313 -3.42 14.76 -10.91
CA CYS A 313 -2.38 13.78 -11.21
C CYS A 313 -2.97 12.39 -11.44
N GLN A 314 -2.42 11.69 -12.43
CA GLN A 314 -2.62 10.26 -12.65
C GLN A 314 -1.24 9.62 -12.63
N SER A 315 -0.99 8.81 -11.60
CA SER A 315 0.30 8.20 -11.33
C SER A 315 0.23 6.70 -11.51
N PHE A 316 1.27 6.14 -12.13
CA PHE A 316 1.36 4.73 -12.44
C PHE A 316 2.75 4.21 -12.08
N ASP A 317 2.81 2.98 -11.57
CA ASP A 317 4.06 2.26 -11.36
C ASP A 317 3.80 0.75 -11.50
N ILE A 318 4.82 -0.03 -11.83
CA ILE A 318 4.71 -1.51 -11.79
C ILE A 318 4.72 -2.04 -10.35
N ALA A 319 5.30 -1.29 -9.43
CA ALA A 319 5.43 -1.62 -8.02
C ALA A 319 4.68 -0.61 -7.15
N THR A 320 3.48 -0.99 -6.73
CA THR A 320 2.62 -0.15 -5.87
C THR A 320 2.83 -0.44 -4.39
N ARG A 321 2.33 0.45 -3.53
CA ARG A 321 2.30 0.28 -2.07
C ARG A 321 0.92 0.63 -1.55
N ASP A 322 0.47 -0.09 -0.53
CA ASP A 322 -0.86 0.11 0.07
C ASP A 322 -1.06 1.53 0.65
N ASN A 323 0.02 2.18 1.08
CA ASN A 323 -0.02 3.56 1.60
C ASN A 323 -0.06 4.64 0.51
N ARG A 324 -0.05 4.27 -0.79
CA ARG A 324 -0.07 5.19 -1.95
C ARG A 324 -1.26 4.88 -2.87
N PRO A 325 -2.50 5.09 -2.41
CA PRO A 325 -3.70 4.71 -3.14
C PRO A 325 -3.87 5.47 -4.47
N GLU A 326 -3.15 6.57 -4.67
CA GLU A 326 -3.16 7.34 -5.93
C GLU A 326 -2.23 6.78 -7.02
N ILE A 327 -1.39 5.79 -6.71
CA ILE A 327 -0.48 5.18 -7.68
C ILE A 327 -1.07 3.84 -8.12
N LEU A 328 -1.48 3.75 -9.38
CA LEU A 328 -2.08 2.55 -9.94
C LEU A 328 -1.03 1.61 -10.52
N CYS A 329 -1.23 0.30 -10.32
CA CYS A 329 -0.38 -0.70 -10.94
C CYS A 329 -0.55 -0.69 -12.46
N HIS A 330 0.52 -0.46 -13.21
CA HIS A 330 0.48 -0.46 -14.67
C HIS A 330 1.84 -0.83 -15.27
N HIS A 331 1.82 -1.78 -16.21
CA HIS A 331 2.98 -2.18 -17.00
C HIS A 331 2.87 -1.61 -18.42
N TRP A 332 3.86 -0.83 -18.82
CA TRP A 332 3.99 -0.26 -20.15
C TRP A 332 4.57 -1.31 -21.13
N ASP A 333 3.72 -2.18 -21.71
CA ASP A 333 4.17 -3.24 -22.61
C ASP A 333 4.44 -2.72 -24.04
N PRO A 334 5.68 -2.83 -24.57
CA PRO A 334 6.00 -2.44 -25.95
C PRO A 334 5.18 -3.13 -27.04
N ARG A 335 4.66 -4.32 -26.75
CA ARG A 335 3.82 -5.11 -27.66
C ARG A 335 2.36 -4.68 -27.62
N ASN A 336 1.94 -4.05 -26.52
CA ASN A 336 0.56 -3.67 -26.28
C ASN A 336 0.47 -2.41 -25.41
N TRP A 337 0.62 -1.25 -26.03
CA TRP A 337 0.60 0.07 -25.42
C TRP A 337 -0.79 0.49 -24.87
N LYS A 338 -1.27 -0.20 -23.84
CA LYS A 338 -2.53 0.12 -23.18
C LYS A 338 -2.39 1.44 -22.44
N TRP A 339 -2.91 2.53 -23.00
CA TRP A 339 -2.89 3.85 -22.36
C TRP A 339 -3.99 3.94 -21.27
N PRO A 340 -3.64 4.14 -19.99
CA PRO A 340 -4.60 3.96 -18.88
C PRO A 340 -5.49 5.18 -18.61
N ILE A 341 -5.21 6.33 -19.22
CA ILE A 341 -5.98 7.57 -19.00
C ILE A 341 -6.84 7.93 -20.21
N ALA A 342 -8.08 8.35 -19.95
CA ALA A 342 -9.00 8.81 -20.99
C ALA A 342 -8.77 10.28 -21.39
N LYS A 343 -8.45 11.13 -20.41
CA LYS A 343 -8.20 12.56 -20.62
C LYS A 343 -6.73 12.78 -21.01
N MET A 344 -6.50 13.56 -22.06
CA MET A 344 -5.14 13.94 -22.47
C MET A 344 -4.50 14.86 -21.41
N PRO A 345 -3.24 14.61 -21.02
CA PRO A 345 -2.56 15.39 -19.99
C PRO A 345 -2.10 16.75 -20.51
N ASP A 346 -1.91 17.69 -19.60
CA ASP A 346 -1.27 18.99 -19.82
C ASP A 346 0.26 18.87 -19.74
N LEU A 347 0.76 18.02 -18.84
CA LEU A 347 2.17 17.69 -18.71
C LEU A 347 2.34 16.18 -18.51
N ILE A 348 3.34 15.59 -19.15
CA ILE A 348 3.85 14.26 -18.82
C ILE A 348 5.17 14.45 -18.07
N PHE A 349 5.21 14.11 -16.79
CA PHE A 349 6.47 14.09 -16.04
C PHE A 349 7.01 12.66 -16.08
N PHE A 350 8.05 12.42 -16.86
CA PHE A 350 8.58 11.08 -17.10
C PHE A 350 10.00 10.94 -16.54
N ASP A 351 10.11 10.19 -15.44
CA ASP A 351 11.36 9.86 -14.75
C ASP A 351 11.56 8.33 -14.74
N PRO A 352 11.98 7.70 -15.85
CA PRO A 352 12.24 6.27 -15.86
C PRO A 352 13.54 5.92 -15.13
N PRO A 353 13.70 4.66 -14.69
CA PRO A 353 15.01 4.14 -14.33
C PRO A 353 16.06 4.42 -15.41
N TYR A 354 17.24 4.93 -15.01
CA TYR A 354 18.30 5.27 -15.96
C TYR A 354 19.01 4.00 -16.44
N TYR A 355 18.48 3.40 -17.52
CA TYR A 355 18.93 2.12 -18.04
C TYR A 355 19.05 1.08 -16.90
N ILE A 356 20.21 0.45 -16.70
CA ILE A 356 20.41 -0.61 -15.70
C ILE A 356 20.53 -0.09 -14.24
N LYS A 357 20.47 1.23 -13.97
CA LYS A 357 20.76 1.80 -12.64
C LYS A 357 19.95 1.18 -11.50
N LYS A 358 18.73 0.72 -11.76
CA LYS A 358 17.77 0.20 -10.76
C LYS A 358 17.37 -1.24 -10.99
N GLU A 359 18.20 -1.99 -11.73
CA GLU A 359 17.96 -3.40 -12.02
C GLU A 359 17.75 -4.21 -10.74
N LYS A 360 18.64 -4.11 -9.75
CA LYS A 360 18.56 -4.88 -8.49
C LYS A 360 17.31 -4.56 -7.67
N GLU A 361 16.91 -3.28 -7.60
CA GLU A 361 15.76 -2.87 -6.79
C GLU A 361 14.42 -3.26 -7.43
N TYR A 362 14.37 -3.35 -8.76
CA TYR A 362 13.16 -3.75 -9.49
C TYR A 362 13.15 -5.22 -9.91
N GLU A 363 14.27 -5.96 -9.84
CA GLU A 363 14.34 -7.40 -10.14
C GLU A 363 13.33 -8.21 -9.31
N LYS A 364 13.20 -7.90 -8.01
CA LYS A 364 12.22 -8.55 -7.11
C LYS A 364 10.77 -8.13 -7.35
N LYS A 365 10.56 -7.03 -8.07
CA LYS A 365 9.25 -6.41 -8.31
C LYS A 365 8.73 -6.70 -9.72
N ALA A 366 9.61 -7.11 -10.61
CA ALA A 366 9.31 -7.60 -11.94
C ALA A 366 9.08 -9.12 -11.93
N ASN A 367 8.38 -9.61 -12.95
CA ASN A 367 8.31 -11.04 -13.25
C ASN A 367 8.43 -11.25 -14.76
N GLU A 368 8.51 -12.50 -15.22
CA GLU A 368 8.68 -12.83 -16.64
C GLU A 368 7.63 -12.16 -17.56
N ASN A 369 6.43 -11.88 -17.04
CA ASN A 369 5.33 -11.26 -17.79
C ASN A 369 5.31 -9.72 -17.68
N THR A 370 6.03 -9.14 -16.72
CA THR A 370 6.11 -7.69 -16.44
C THR A 370 7.55 -7.29 -16.11
N PRO A 371 8.48 -7.41 -17.08
CA PRO A 371 9.88 -7.09 -16.84
C PRO A 371 10.08 -5.60 -16.56
N SER A 372 11.04 -5.26 -15.70
CA SER A 372 11.49 -3.88 -15.53
C SER A 372 12.27 -3.42 -16.75
N ILE A 373 12.09 -2.19 -17.19
CA ILE A 373 12.91 -1.64 -18.29
C ILE A 373 14.39 -1.53 -17.91
N SER A 374 14.73 -1.62 -16.62
CA SER A 374 16.12 -1.70 -16.16
C SER A 374 16.81 -3.02 -16.46
N SER A 375 16.08 -4.07 -16.86
CA SER A 375 16.67 -5.34 -17.27
C SER A 375 16.84 -5.45 -18.79
N TYR A 376 16.49 -4.40 -19.54
CA TYR A 376 16.55 -4.41 -21.00
C TYR A 376 17.98 -4.21 -21.50
N LYS A 377 18.30 -4.83 -22.63
CA LYS A 377 19.48 -4.43 -23.42
C LYS A 377 19.26 -3.03 -23.98
N LYS A 378 20.35 -2.38 -24.40
CA LYS A 378 20.31 -1.02 -24.94
C LYS A 378 19.26 -0.85 -26.04
N GLU A 379 19.25 -1.74 -27.03
CA GLU A 379 18.32 -1.64 -28.17
C GLU A 379 16.85 -1.82 -27.73
N GLU A 380 16.60 -2.66 -26.74
CA GLU A 380 15.27 -2.88 -26.15
C GLU A 380 14.82 -1.65 -25.35
N TYR A 381 15.73 -1.03 -24.59
CA TYR A 381 15.47 0.18 -23.82
C TYR A 381 15.23 1.40 -24.73
N GLU A 382 16.05 1.58 -25.76
CA GLU A 382 15.84 2.63 -26.77
C GLU A 382 14.53 2.40 -27.55
N GLY A 383 14.22 1.15 -27.90
CA GLY A 383 12.97 0.77 -28.56
C GLY A 383 11.74 1.02 -27.67
N PHE A 384 11.86 0.74 -26.36
CA PHE A 384 10.83 1.08 -25.37
C PHE A 384 10.60 2.60 -25.32
N LEU A 385 11.66 3.40 -25.18
CA LEU A 385 11.54 4.86 -25.12
C LEU A 385 10.95 5.43 -26.41
N GLU A 386 11.40 4.97 -27.58
CA GLU A 386 10.84 5.38 -28.87
C GLU A 386 9.34 5.06 -28.94
N GLY A 387 8.96 3.84 -28.56
CA GLY A 387 7.57 3.41 -28.52
C GLY A 387 6.73 4.26 -27.56
N PHE A 388 7.23 4.48 -26.34
CA PHE A 388 6.54 5.29 -25.33
C PHE A 388 6.37 6.73 -25.81
N PHE A 389 7.43 7.38 -26.31
CA PHE A 389 7.36 8.76 -26.81
C PHE A 389 6.37 8.90 -27.96
N LEU A 390 6.32 7.93 -28.87
CA LEU A 390 5.36 7.91 -29.98
C LEU A 390 3.92 7.80 -29.47
N GLN A 391 3.66 6.93 -28.48
CA GLN A 391 2.32 6.78 -27.90
C GLN A 391 1.92 8.02 -27.09
N ALA A 392 2.84 8.55 -26.28
CA ALA A 392 2.66 9.77 -25.54
C ALA A 392 2.29 10.92 -26.49
N HIS A 393 2.98 11.08 -27.61
CA HIS A 393 2.68 12.10 -28.62
C HIS A 393 1.26 11.91 -29.19
N LYS A 394 0.87 10.68 -29.56
CA LYS A 394 -0.50 10.37 -30.04
C LYS A 394 -1.60 10.61 -29.01
N LYS A 395 -1.26 10.52 -27.72
CA LYS A 395 -2.19 10.68 -26.58
C LYS A 395 -2.06 12.04 -25.90
N SER A 396 -1.41 12.99 -26.58
CA SER A 396 -1.22 14.35 -26.14
C SER A 396 -1.95 15.32 -27.06
N LYS A 397 -2.26 16.51 -26.53
CA LYS A 397 -2.71 17.66 -27.32
C LYS A 397 -1.48 18.48 -27.73
N GLU A 398 -1.65 19.38 -28.70
CA GLU A 398 -0.54 20.22 -29.21
C GLU A 398 0.14 21.06 -28.11
N THR A 399 -0.59 21.39 -27.05
CA THR A 399 -0.08 22.16 -25.91
C THR A 399 0.52 21.31 -24.80
N THR A 400 0.45 19.97 -24.88
CA THR A 400 1.03 19.08 -23.87
C THR A 400 2.55 19.22 -23.89
N THR A 401 3.15 19.37 -22.70
CA THR A 401 4.60 19.34 -22.53
C THR A 401 5.03 18.01 -21.94
N MET A 402 6.22 17.52 -22.31
CA MET A 402 6.86 16.38 -21.63
C MET A 402 8.11 16.87 -20.90
N ALA A 403 8.13 16.70 -19.58
CA ALA A 403 9.32 16.83 -18.76
C ALA A 403 9.97 15.46 -18.63
N PHE A 404 10.97 15.18 -19.46
CA PHE A 404 11.71 13.92 -19.46
C PHE A 404 12.99 14.06 -18.63
N LEU A 405 13.02 13.41 -17.47
CA LEU A 405 14.18 13.41 -16.58
C LEU A 405 15.05 12.18 -16.86
N ASN A 406 16.30 12.41 -17.24
CA ASN A 406 17.27 11.35 -17.47
C ASN A 406 18.70 11.86 -17.31
N ALA A 407 19.67 10.94 -17.34
CA ALA A 407 21.10 11.27 -17.30
C ALA A 407 21.86 10.44 -18.34
N ASP A 408 23.06 10.92 -18.70
CA ASP A 408 24.01 10.10 -19.45
C ASP A 408 24.29 8.81 -18.67
N TRP A 409 24.06 7.66 -19.31
CA TRP A 409 24.50 6.37 -18.82
C TRP A 409 25.79 5.98 -19.56
N ARG A 410 26.90 5.97 -18.84
CA ARG A 410 28.23 5.61 -19.35
C ARG A 410 28.92 4.70 -18.35
N ASP A 411 29.75 3.81 -18.84
CA ASP A 411 30.69 3.03 -18.02
C ASP A 411 31.90 3.89 -17.60
N PHE A 412 31.66 5.15 -17.21
CA PHE A 412 32.70 6.09 -16.79
C PHE A 412 33.02 5.97 -15.30
N GLU A 413 32.17 5.28 -14.54
CA GLU A 413 32.43 4.96 -13.13
C GLU A 413 33.63 4.00 -13.06
N SER A 414 34.83 4.57 -12.87
CA SER A 414 36.14 3.89 -12.76
C SER A 414 36.89 3.59 -14.06
N THR A 415 36.38 4.01 -15.23
CA THR A 415 37.06 3.84 -16.53
C THR A 415 37.41 5.19 -17.15
N PRO A 416 38.68 5.45 -17.55
CA PRO A 416 39.02 6.65 -18.30
C PRO A 416 38.21 6.76 -19.60
N ALA A 417 37.80 7.97 -19.98
CA ALA A 417 36.97 8.20 -21.17
C ALA A 417 37.56 7.61 -22.47
N SER A 418 38.89 7.57 -22.59
CA SER A 418 39.59 6.97 -23.73
C SER A 418 39.45 5.44 -23.82
N LYS A 419 38.98 4.79 -22.76
CA LYS A 419 38.76 3.34 -22.67
C LYS A 419 37.28 2.97 -22.55
N GLU A 420 36.38 3.96 -22.56
CA GLU A 420 34.93 3.71 -22.61
C GLU A 420 34.58 2.93 -23.87
N LYS A 421 33.58 2.04 -23.75
CA LYS A 421 32.95 1.36 -24.88
C LYS A 421 31.61 2.05 -25.18
N PRO A 422 31.51 2.86 -26.24
CA PRO A 422 30.28 3.61 -26.55
C PRO A 422 29.06 2.71 -26.86
N ASP A 423 29.30 1.45 -27.23
CA ASP A 423 28.22 0.53 -27.57
C ASP A 423 27.24 0.31 -26.41
N ASN A 424 27.71 0.41 -25.16
CA ASN A 424 26.89 0.24 -23.95
C ASN A 424 26.47 1.57 -23.29
N SER A 425 26.75 2.71 -23.91
CA SER A 425 26.31 4.01 -23.38
C SER A 425 25.01 4.48 -24.03
N ILE A 426 24.21 5.20 -23.26
CA ILE A 426 23.04 5.92 -23.74
C ILE A 426 23.16 7.35 -23.22
N THR A 427 23.12 8.32 -24.12
CA THR A 427 23.44 9.71 -23.78
C THR A 427 22.25 10.62 -24.00
N ILE A 428 22.34 11.85 -23.50
CA ILE A 428 21.35 12.89 -23.76
C ILE A 428 21.16 13.18 -25.25
N PHE A 429 22.16 12.93 -26.09
CA PHE A 429 22.04 13.06 -27.55
C PHE A 429 21.15 11.98 -28.15
N ASP A 430 21.26 10.75 -27.65
CA ASP A 430 20.41 9.63 -28.07
C ASP A 430 18.95 9.90 -27.67
N TYR A 431 18.71 10.35 -26.42
CA TYR A 431 17.39 10.76 -25.97
C TYR A 431 16.80 11.90 -26.80
N HIS A 432 17.58 12.93 -27.10
CA HIS A 432 17.15 14.05 -27.95
C HIS A 432 16.75 13.58 -29.35
N ARG A 433 17.53 12.66 -29.94
CA ARG A 433 17.22 12.06 -31.24
C ARG A 433 15.91 11.27 -31.19
N LEU A 434 15.70 10.44 -30.16
CA LEU A 434 14.48 9.65 -30.00
C LEU A 434 13.23 10.53 -29.84
N LEU A 435 13.31 11.58 -29.01
CA LEU A 435 12.23 12.57 -28.87
C LEU A 435 11.91 13.24 -30.22
N SER A 436 12.93 13.72 -30.92
CA SER A 436 12.76 14.40 -32.21
C SER A 436 12.15 13.48 -33.27
N LYS A 437 12.59 12.22 -33.33
CA LYS A 437 12.09 11.19 -34.25
C LYS A 437 10.60 10.87 -34.03
N THR A 438 10.12 11.04 -32.80
CA THR A 438 8.75 10.67 -32.39
C THR A 438 7.78 11.87 -32.40
N GLY A 439 8.21 13.01 -32.94
CA GLY A 439 7.37 14.21 -33.12
C GLY A 439 7.48 15.25 -32.02
N TRP A 440 8.28 15.00 -30.97
CA TRP A 440 8.50 15.98 -29.92
C TRP A 440 9.52 17.03 -30.31
N LYS A 441 9.22 18.29 -30.00
CA LYS A 441 10.17 19.41 -30.16
C LYS A 441 10.79 19.76 -28.82
N VAL A 442 12.10 19.59 -28.71
CA VAL A 442 12.85 20.00 -27.52
C VAL A 442 12.94 21.53 -27.49
N THR A 443 12.57 22.12 -26.35
CA THR A 443 12.54 23.58 -26.16
C THR A 443 13.48 24.06 -25.06
N HIS A 444 13.69 23.24 -24.03
CA HIS A 444 14.52 23.55 -22.87
C HIS A 444 15.38 22.33 -22.52
N ARG A 445 16.57 22.59 -21.99
CA ARG A 445 17.41 21.60 -21.32
C ARG A 445 17.70 22.13 -19.94
N ILE A 446 17.17 21.48 -18.91
CA ILE A 446 17.40 21.85 -17.52
C ILE A 446 18.42 20.88 -16.93
N GLU A 447 19.55 21.40 -16.48
CA GLU A 447 20.57 20.65 -15.76
C GLU A 447 20.15 20.49 -14.30
N CYS A 448 19.95 19.24 -13.90
CA CYS A 448 19.58 18.88 -12.53
C CYS A 448 20.69 17.98 -11.93
N PRO A 449 21.83 18.54 -11.50
CA PRO A 449 22.90 17.76 -10.90
C PRO A 449 22.36 16.89 -9.75
N LEU A 450 22.78 15.62 -9.71
CA LEU A 450 22.37 14.69 -8.66
C LEU A 450 22.88 15.17 -7.30
N SER A 451 22.04 15.07 -6.27
CA SER A 451 22.49 15.31 -4.89
C SER A 451 23.55 14.29 -4.48
N SER A 452 24.42 14.67 -3.55
CA SER A 452 25.46 13.78 -2.99
C SER A 452 24.90 12.56 -2.25
N GLU A 453 23.59 12.52 -1.95
CA GLU A 453 22.86 11.41 -1.33
C GLU A 453 22.47 10.27 -2.30
N ARG A 454 22.72 10.44 -3.60
CA ARG A 454 22.45 9.43 -4.64
C ARG A 454 23.65 8.52 -4.96
N LEU A 455 24.76 8.67 -4.23
CA LEU A 455 25.98 7.83 -4.32
C LEU A 455 25.87 6.59 -3.45
#